data_AF-A0A2P5C7Y1-F1
#
_entry.id   AF-A0A2P5C7Y1-F1
#
_cell.length_a   1.000
_cell.length_b   1.000
_cell.length_c   1.000
_cell.angle_alpha   90.00
_cell.angle_beta   90.00
_cell.angle_gamma   90.00
#
_symmetry.space_group_name_H-M   'P 1'
#
loop_
_entity.id
_entity.type
_entity.pdbx_description
1 polymer ?
#
loop_
_entity_poly.entity_id
_entity_poly.type
_entity_poly.pdbx_seq_one_letter_code
_entity_poly.pdbx_strand_id
1 'polypeptide(L)'
;MVRQFLNHRVSEEVIEQMNIDIEDFFQLSQRRRKLILSCQTPIKGYGQAFVVSEDQNLDWADMFFLVSLHVPLRKIRFWPTHPTSF
;
A
#
# COMPACT_ATOMS: atom_id res chain seq x y z
N MET A 1 -3.91 23.62 8.73
CA MET A 1 -3.28 24.23 7.54
C MET A 1 -2.42 23.16 6.87
N VAL A 2 -2.72 22.80 5.62
CA VAL A 2 -1.90 21.88 4.81
C VAL A 2 -0.79 22.69 4.13
N ARG A 3 0.43 22.14 4.05
CA ARG A 3 1.59 22.76 3.40
C ARG A 3 2.27 21.79 2.46
N GLN A 4 2.73 22.28 1.32
CA GLN A 4 3.62 21.55 0.43
C GLN A 4 5.07 21.87 0.79
N PHE A 5 5.94 20.86 0.75
CA PHE A 5 7.37 21.01 0.97
C PHE A 5 8.09 20.96 -0.36
N LEU A 6 8.89 21.98 -0.64
CA LEU A 6 9.82 22.02 -1.78
C LEU A 6 11.25 21.76 -1.27
N ASN A 7 12.14 21.34 -2.15
CA ASN A 7 13.55 21.05 -1.82
C ASN A 7 13.71 20.03 -0.67
N HIS A 8 12.82 19.02 -0.62
CA HIS A 8 12.77 17.99 0.43
C HIS A 8 13.95 17.00 0.41
N ARG A 9 14.88 17.12 -0.54
CA ARG A 9 16.08 16.27 -0.71
C ARG A 9 15.83 14.79 -1.02
N VAL A 10 14.58 14.34 -1.04
CA VAL A 10 14.20 13.07 -1.68
C VAL A 10 14.48 13.19 -3.19
N SER A 11 15.21 12.21 -3.75
CA SER A 11 15.52 12.15 -5.18
C SER A 11 14.24 12.04 -6.01
N GLU A 12 14.18 12.78 -7.13
CA GLU A 12 13.06 12.71 -8.08
C GLU A 12 12.91 11.29 -8.65
N GLU A 13 14.03 10.63 -8.96
CA GLU A 13 14.07 9.24 -9.45
C GLU A 13 13.35 8.27 -8.50
N VAL A 14 13.52 8.44 -7.18
CA VAL A 14 12.87 7.58 -6.18
C VAL A 14 11.36 7.82 -6.14
N ILE A 15 10.92 9.06 -6.32
CA ILE A 15 9.50 9.42 -6.35
C ILE A 15 8.85 8.88 -7.63
N GLU A 16 9.51 9.04 -8.78
CA GLU A 16 9.05 8.52 -10.06
C GLU A 16 8.94 7.00 -10.06
N GLN A 17 9.98 6.30 -9.58
CA GLN A 17 9.97 4.84 -9.51
C GLN A 17 8.86 4.34 -8.58
N MET A 18 8.65 4.98 -7.43
CA MET A 18 7.55 4.63 -6.52
C MET A 18 6.18 4.79 -7.18
N ASN A 19 5.98 5.84 -7.98
CA ASN A 19 4.72 6.05 -8.70
C ASN A 19 4.47 4.95 -9.73
N ILE A 20 5.50 4.60 -10.52
CA ILE A 20 5.44 3.51 -11.50
C ILE A 20 5.13 2.19 -10.81
N ASP A 21 5.83 1.87 -9.72
CA ASP A 21 5.68 0.59 -9.03
C ASP A 21 4.28 0.40 -8.44
N ILE A 22 3.71 1.48 -7.89
CA ILE A 22 2.34 1.49 -7.38
C ILE A 22 1.34 1.34 -8.51
N GLU A 23 1.51 2.07 -9.61
CA GLU A 23 0.60 1.99 -10.77
C GLU A 23 0.56 0.56 -11.33
N ASP A 24 1.73 -0.02 -11.61
CA ASP A 24 1.87 -1.39 -12.11
C ASP A 24 1.23 -2.41 -11.15
N PHE A 25 1.43 -2.24 -9.84
CA PHE A 25 0.81 -3.10 -8.83
C PHE A 25 -0.72 -3.05 -8.87
N PHE A 26 -1.33 -1.86 -8.96
CA PHE A 26 -2.79 -1.72 -8.98
C PHE A 26 -3.42 -2.13 -10.33
N GLN A 27 -2.65 -2.10 -11.42
CA GLN A 27 -3.05 -2.64 -12.72
C GLN A 27 -3.10 -4.18 -12.74
N LEU A 28 -2.47 -4.89 -11.79
CA LEU A 28 -2.56 -6.35 -11.69
C LEU A 28 -4.02 -6.81 -11.51
N SER A 29 -4.33 -8.01 -12.00
CA SER A 29 -5.68 -8.58 -11.81
C SER A 29 -6.03 -8.73 -10.33
N GLN A 30 -7.32 -8.55 -9.99
CA GLN A 30 -7.78 -8.66 -8.60
C GLN A 30 -7.36 -9.99 -7.95
N ARG A 31 -7.32 -11.10 -8.71
CA ARG A 31 -6.87 -12.41 -8.19
C ARG A 31 -5.44 -12.34 -7.64
N ARG A 32 -4.54 -11.63 -8.32
CA ARG A 32 -3.14 -11.50 -7.88
C ARG A 32 -3.03 -10.57 -6.66
N ARG A 33 -3.76 -9.46 -6.65
CA ARG A 33 -3.82 -8.54 -5.50
C ARG A 33 -4.40 -9.21 -4.25
N LYS A 34 -5.43 -10.04 -4.41
CA LYS A 34 -6.07 -10.81 -3.34
C LYS A 34 -5.15 -11.88 -2.70
N LEU A 35 -4.07 -12.31 -3.34
CA LEU A 35 -3.09 -13.21 -2.69
C LEU A 35 -2.33 -12.52 -1.56
N ILE A 36 -2.32 -11.19 -1.56
CA ILE A 36 -1.67 -10.32 -0.57
C ILE A 36 -2.72 -9.80 0.43
N LEU A 37 -3.93 -10.39 0.44
CA LEU A 37 -4.98 -10.09 1.42
C LEU A 37 -4.48 -10.39 2.83
N SER A 38 -4.78 -9.47 3.74
CA SER A 38 -4.59 -9.71 5.16
C SER A 38 -5.63 -10.72 5.68
N CYS A 39 -5.33 -12.01 5.61
CA CYS A 39 -6.23 -13.00 6.22
C CYS A 39 -6.19 -13.02 7.75
N GLN A 40 -5.21 -12.39 8.41
CA GLN A 40 -4.96 -12.65 9.84
C GLN A 40 -4.42 -11.49 10.67
N THR A 41 -3.89 -10.41 10.09
CA THR A 41 -3.31 -9.34 10.91
C THR A 41 -3.79 -7.95 10.50
N PRO A 42 -4.40 -7.19 11.41
CA PRO A 42 -5.46 -6.25 11.04
C PRO A 42 -5.08 -5.10 10.09
N ILE A 43 -3.79 -4.86 9.83
CA ILE A 43 -3.38 -3.60 9.21
C ILE A 43 -2.54 -3.81 7.94
N LYS A 44 -2.04 -5.01 7.58
CA LYS A 44 -1.07 -5.15 6.46
C LYS A 44 -1.58 -5.97 5.30
N GLY A 45 -1.48 -5.44 4.08
CA GLY A 45 -1.87 -6.11 2.83
C GLY A 45 -2.83 -5.28 1.99
N TYR A 46 -3.42 -5.92 0.98
CA TYR A 46 -4.43 -5.32 0.10
C TYR A 46 -5.84 -5.56 0.64
N GLY A 47 -6.65 -4.51 0.71
CA GLY A 47 -8.03 -4.54 1.19
C GLY A 47 -8.41 -3.26 1.96
N GLN A 48 -9.70 -3.08 2.21
CA GLN A 48 -10.20 -1.92 2.95
C GLN A 48 -9.97 -2.09 4.47
N ALA A 49 -9.77 -0.96 5.16
CA ALA A 49 -9.79 -0.94 6.61
C ALA A 49 -11.21 -1.22 7.14
N PHE A 50 -11.33 -2.18 8.06
CA PHE A 50 -12.53 -2.71 8.72
C PHE A 50 -13.88 -2.01 8.54
N VAL A 51 -14.92 -2.83 8.36
CA VAL A 51 -16.30 -2.46 8.69
C VAL A 51 -16.46 -2.60 10.21
N VAL A 52 -16.56 -1.49 10.92
CA VAL A 52 -16.70 -1.42 12.38
C VAL A 52 -18.15 -1.30 12.85
N SER A 53 -19.06 -0.89 11.96
CA SER A 53 -20.50 -0.79 12.25
C SER A 53 -21.33 -0.88 10.96
N GLU A 54 -22.61 -1.24 11.08
CA GLU A 54 -23.55 -1.27 9.94
C GLU A 54 -23.78 0.12 9.34
N ASP A 55 -23.75 1.17 10.17
CA ASP A 55 -23.94 2.57 9.73
C ASP A 55 -22.67 3.21 9.15
N GLN A 56 -21.58 2.44 8.98
CA GLN A 56 -20.33 2.99 8.48
C GLN A 56 -20.40 3.28 6.98
N ASN A 57 -20.13 4.52 6.61
CA ASN A 57 -19.84 4.87 5.22
C ASN A 57 -18.45 4.36 4.84
N LEU A 58 -18.38 3.63 3.73
CA LEU A 58 -17.14 3.10 3.18
C LEU A 58 -16.57 4.04 2.14
N ASP A 59 -15.26 4.27 2.20
CA ASP A 59 -14.54 5.00 1.16
C ASP A 59 -14.65 4.23 -0.16
N TRP A 60 -14.86 4.96 -1.26
CA TRP A 60 -14.82 4.39 -2.60
C TRP A 60 -13.36 4.31 -3.09
N ALA A 61 -12.57 3.50 -2.40
CA ALA A 61 -11.16 3.32 -2.68
C ALA A 61 -10.68 1.92 -2.28
N ASP A 62 -9.71 1.41 -3.05
CA ASP A 62 -8.89 0.28 -2.62
C ASP A 62 -7.70 0.79 -1.81
N MET A 63 -7.28 0.01 -0.80
CA MET A 63 -6.13 0.35 0.04
C MET A 63 -5.10 -0.78 0.04
N PHE A 64 -3.82 -0.40 0.03
CA PHE A 64 -2.70 -1.29 0.27
C PHE A 64 -1.83 -0.71 1.38
N PHE A 65 -1.67 -1.44 2.49
CA PHE A 65 -0.94 -0.94 3.65
C PHE A 65 0.24 -1.83 4.02
N LEU A 66 1.39 -1.20 4.22
CA LEU A 66 2.62 -1.83 4.69
C LEU A 66 3.22 -1.06 5.85
N VAL A 67 3.89 -1.80 6.73
CA VAL A 67 4.80 -1.19 7.71
C VAL A 67 6.21 -1.33 7.16
N SER A 68 6.81 -0.20 6.83
CA SER A 68 8.17 -0.09 6.30
C SER A 68 9.24 -0.01 7.39
N LEU A 69 8.89 0.40 8.62
CA LEU A 69 9.82 0.48 9.75
C LEU A 69 9.14 0.14 11.09
N HIS A 70 9.84 -0.39 12.08
CA HIS A 70 11.23 -0.90 12.04
C HIS A 70 11.32 -2.25 11.32
N VAL A 71 12.54 -2.70 10.96
CA VAL A 71 12.78 -3.97 10.23
C VAL A 71 12.08 -5.18 10.88
N PRO A 72 12.10 -5.37 12.22
CA PRO A 72 11.40 -6.50 12.86
C PRO A 72 9.89 -6.49 12.67
N LEU A 73 9.31 -5.32 12.40
CA LEU A 73 7.88 -5.18 12.15
C LEU A 73 7.53 -5.51 10.69
N ARG A 74 8.48 -5.50 9.75
CA ARG A 74 8.20 -5.79 8.34
C ARG A 74 7.71 -7.23 8.19
N LYS A 75 6.49 -7.39 7.66
CA LYS A 75 5.95 -8.69 7.29
C LYS A 75 6.15 -8.89 5.79
N ILE A 76 7.36 -9.30 5.40
CA ILE A 76 7.79 -9.39 4.00
C ILE A 76 6.86 -10.25 3.13
N ARG A 77 6.21 -11.25 3.70
CA ARG A 77 5.18 -12.06 3.01
C ARG A 77 4.02 -11.24 2.40
N PHE A 78 3.79 -10.02 2.88
CA PHE A 78 2.76 -9.12 2.39
C PHE A 78 3.31 -8.04 1.44
N TRP A 79 4.61 -8.02 1.18
CA TRP A 79 5.19 -7.10 0.21
C TRP A 79 4.94 -7.63 -1.19
N PRO A 80 4.54 -6.78 -2.16
CA PRO A 80 4.45 -7.17 -3.56
C PRO A 80 5.81 -7.66 -4.07
N THR A 81 5.77 -8.70 -4.89
CA THR A 81 6.94 -9.17 -5.65
C THR A 81 6.85 -8.76 -7.12
N HIS A 82 5.78 -8.06 -7.47
CA HIS A 82 5.48 -7.57 -8.81
C HIS A 82 4.88 -6.16 -8.67
N PRO A 83 5.48 -5.14 -9.27
CA PRO A 83 6.74 -5.20 -10.05
C PRO A 83 7.96 -5.58 -9.19
N THR A 84 9.05 -6.04 -9.81
CA THR A 84 10.25 -6.52 -9.10
C THR A 84 11.07 -5.42 -8.44
N SER A 85 10.80 -4.17 -8.81
CA SER A 85 11.39 -2.95 -8.26
C SER A 85 10.76 -2.49 -6.94
N PHE A 86 9.62 -3.07 -6.55
CA PHE A 86 8.94 -2.79 -5.29
C PHE A 86 9.77 -3.24 -4.07
#